data_AF-A0A7Z7LSD3-F1
#
_entry.id   AF-A0A7Z7LSD3-F1
#
_cell.length_a   1.000
_cell.length_b   1.000
_cell.length_c   1.000
_cell.angle_alpha   90.00
_cell.angle_beta   90.00
_cell.angle_gamma   90.00
#
_symmetry.space_group_name_H-M   'P 1'
#
loop_
_entity.id
_entity.type
_entity.pdbx_description
1 polymer ?
#
loop_
_entity_poly.entity_id
_entity_poly.type
_entity_poly.pdbx_seq_one_letter_code
_entity_poly.pdbx_strand_id
1 'polypeptide(L)'
;MKVNYTVFTASLFFMGVCVYSQKKDTLLKENKIDEVIVVGYGKSTKSRMTDNVAKISAESIKEVPNANFQNALVGKAAGVQISQTNGKLEAGFNVNIRGSASISAGTGPLYVIDGIPMINRDESTNEAPVNPLVTLSASEIESVEILKDASSAAIYGSRGSNGVVLITTKTGKKGKPRLSFNISQGFSSPTNKVRFLNAKEYVELLLEAGRNVNDEDFVIRRFNRYSNNTDWRNGAIDTDWQKYIFQ
;
A
#
# COMPACT_ATOMS: atom_id res chain seq x y z
N MET A 1 59.46 -9.66 58.24
CA MET A 1 60.22 -10.42 57.22
C MET A 1 59.72 -9.97 55.86
N LYS A 2 60.58 -9.34 55.04
CA LYS A 2 60.21 -8.60 53.82
C LYS A 2 59.78 -9.54 52.70
N VAL A 3 58.68 -9.18 52.03
CA VAL A 3 58.11 -9.86 50.86
C VAL A 3 58.86 -9.39 49.62
N ASN A 4 59.36 -10.33 48.82
CA ASN A 4 59.96 -10.07 47.51
C ASN A 4 59.03 -10.59 46.42
N TYR A 5 58.58 -9.70 45.53
CA TYR A 5 57.80 -10.04 44.34
C TYR A 5 58.76 -10.33 43.17
N THR A 6 58.59 -11.47 42.52
CA THR A 6 59.28 -11.80 41.27
C THR A 6 58.26 -11.80 40.13
N VAL A 7 58.47 -10.90 39.18
CA VAL A 7 57.67 -10.74 37.96
C VAL A 7 58.16 -11.76 36.94
N PHE A 8 57.27 -12.62 36.45
CA PHE A 8 57.57 -13.54 35.34
C PHE A 8 57.01 -12.94 34.04
N THR A 9 57.91 -12.67 33.10
CA THR A 9 57.61 -12.26 31.72
C THR A 9 57.13 -13.47 30.91
N ALA A 10 55.97 -13.34 30.26
CA ALA A 10 55.42 -14.37 29.39
C ALA A 10 56.02 -14.29 27.97
N SER A 11 56.79 -15.30 27.56
CA SER A 11 57.23 -15.46 26.16
C SER A 11 56.11 -16.09 25.33
N LEU A 12 55.69 -15.41 24.26
CA LEU A 12 54.68 -15.90 23.33
C LEU A 12 55.29 -16.94 22.38
N PHE A 13 55.02 -18.23 22.61
CA PHE A 13 55.41 -19.31 21.71
C PHE A 13 54.34 -19.48 20.61
N PHE A 14 54.64 -19.11 19.37
CA PHE A 14 53.82 -19.45 18.21
C PHE A 14 54.11 -20.90 17.81
N MET A 15 53.27 -21.84 18.25
CA MET A 15 53.27 -23.21 17.74
C MET A 15 52.25 -23.29 16.59
N GLY A 16 52.75 -23.36 15.35
CA GLY A 16 51.94 -23.53 14.16
C GLY A 16 51.26 -24.89 14.15
N VAL A 17 49.94 -24.91 14.35
CA VAL A 17 49.11 -26.09 14.12
C VAL A 17 48.69 -26.09 12.66
N CYS A 18 49.30 -26.98 11.87
CA CYS A 18 48.84 -27.27 10.52
C CYS A 18 47.58 -28.15 10.62
N VAL A 19 46.39 -27.54 10.54
CA VAL A 19 45.12 -28.26 10.48
C VAL A 19 44.92 -28.78 9.05
N TYR A 20 45.08 -30.09 8.87
CA TYR A 20 44.62 -30.75 7.65
C TYR A 20 43.08 -30.75 7.64
N SER A 21 42.49 -29.85 6.83
CA SER A 21 41.05 -29.81 6.60
C SER A 21 40.63 -31.04 5.79
N GLN A 22 39.98 -32.01 6.43
CA GLN A 22 39.18 -32.99 5.69
C GLN A 22 37.91 -32.30 5.22
N LYS A 23 37.80 -32.05 3.90
CA LYS A 23 36.52 -31.70 3.25
C LYS A 23 35.58 -32.88 3.39
N LYS A 24 34.81 -32.92 4.48
CA LYS A 24 33.56 -33.67 4.52
C LYS A 24 32.55 -32.83 3.75
N ASP A 25 32.33 -33.18 2.49
CA ASP A 25 31.32 -32.57 1.64
C ASP A 25 29.92 -33.02 2.11
N THR A 26 29.50 -32.51 3.27
CA THR A 26 28.11 -32.59 3.71
C THR A 26 27.40 -31.41 3.09
N LEU A 27 27.11 -31.51 1.79
CA LEU A 27 26.03 -30.74 1.18
C LEU A 27 24.79 -30.98 2.04
N LEU A 28 24.43 -30.01 2.87
CA LEU A 28 23.11 -29.95 3.47
C LEU A 28 22.14 -30.00 2.28
N LYS A 29 21.44 -31.13 2.11
CA LYS A 29 20.24 -31.16 1.27
C LYS A 29 19.30 -30.13 1.89
N GLU A 30 19.31 -28.89 1.37
CA GLU A 30 18.23 -27.95 1.58
C GLU A 30 16.98 -28.63 1.02
N ASN A 31 16.19 -29.23 1.90
CA ASN A 31 14.80 -29.51 1.59
C ASN A 31 14.11 -28.14 1.47
N LYS A 32 14.20 -27.51 0.29
CA LYS A 32 13.41 -26.32 -0.02
C LYS A 32 11.96 -26.71 0.20
N ILE A 33 11.36 -26.12 1.23
CA ILE A 33 9.96 -26.36 1.56
C ILE A 33 9.16 -25.84 0.37
N ASP A 34 8.44 -26.77 -0.23
CA ASP A 34 7.62 -26.50 -1.40
C ASP A 34 6.50 -25.52 -1.05
N GLU A 35 6.48 -24.40 -1.76
CA GLU A 35 5.51 -23.34 -1.51
C GLU A 35 4.11 -23.82 -1.92
N VAL A 36 3.19 -23.85 -0.95
CA VAL A 36 1.78 -24.19 -1.18
C VAL A 36 1.01 -22.94 -1.60
N ILE A 37 0.23 -23.05 -2.66
CA ILE A 37 -0.60 -22.01 -3.26
C ILE A 37 -2.05 -22.51 -3.24
N VAL A 38 -3.00 -21.63 -2.92
CA VAL A 38 -4.42 -21.92 -2.98
C VAL A 38 -4.93 -21.58 -4.38
N VAL A 39 -5.57 -22.54 -5.06
CA VAL A 39 -6.19 -22.34 -6.38
C VAL A 39 -7.61 -22.87 -6.32
N GLY A 40 -8.58 -21.97 -6.46
CA GLY A 40 -9.98 -22.35 -6.30
C GLY A 40 -10.26 -22.85 -4.88
N TYR A 41 -10.78 -24.08 -4.80
CA TYR A 41 -11.03 -24.80 -3.55
C TYR A 41 -9.91 -25.78 -3.16
N GLY A 42 -8.84 -25.87 -3.95
CA GLY A 42 -7.72 -26.81 -3.77
C GLY A 42 -6.42 -26.13 -3.33
N LYS A 43 -5.50 -26.93 -2.81
CA LYS A 43 -4.11 -26.52 -2.53
C LYS A 43 -3.18 -27.23 -3.49
N SER A 44 -2.35 -26.47 -4.20
CA SER A 44 -1.33 -27.02 -5.11
C SER A 44 0.05 -26.48 -4.72
N THR A 45 1.08 -27.24 -5.06
CA THR A 45 2.46 -26.81 -4.87
C THR A 45 2.90 -25.98 -6.07
N LYS A 46 3.64 -24.89 -5.84
CA LYS A 46 4.20 -24.04 -6.90
C LYS A 46 4.96 -24.81 -7.98
N SER A 47 5.71 -25.83 -7.57
CA SER A 47 6.48 -26.72 -8.46
C SER A 47 5.61 -27.55 -9.42
N ARG A 48 4.36 -27.86 -9.04
CA ARG A 48 3.44 -28.69 -9.83
C ARG A 48 2.39 -27.90 -10.60
N MET A 49 2.44 -26.57 -10.51
CA MET A 49 1.43 -25.71 -11.08
C MET A 49 1.88 -25.18 -12.44
N THR A 50 1.01 -25.33 -13.43
CA THR A 50 1.22 -24.84 -14.80
C THR A 50 0.60 -23.46 -15.03
N ASP A 51 -0.28 -23.01 -14.12
CA ASP A 51 -0.99 -21.74 -14.22
C ASP A 51 -0.15 -20.55 -13.70
N ASN A 52 -0.35 -19.37 -14.29
CA ASN A 52 0.30 -18.13 -13.88
C ASN A 52 -0.42 -17.49 -12.68
N VAL A 53 -0.04 -17.94 -11.48
CA VAL A 53 -0.50 -17.37 -10.21
C VAL A 53 0.63 -16.58 -9.56
N ALA A 54 0.33 -15.35 -9.15
CA ALA A 54 1.24 -14.59 -8.31
C ALA A 54 0.85 -14.77 -6.84
N LYS A 55 1.76 -15.29 -6.02
CA LYS A 55 1.55 -15.40 -4.57
C LYS A 55 2.33 -14.30 -3.85
N ILE A 56 1.64 -13.63 -2.93
CA ILE A 56 2.19 -12.60 -2.04
C ILE A 56 2.05 -13.13 -0.62
N SER A 57 3.16 -13.26 0.10
CA SER A 57 3.16 -13.78 1.46
C SER A 57 2.86 -12.69 2.50
N ALA A 58 2.43 -13.10 3.69
CA ALA A 58 2.18 -12.19 4.81
C ALA A 58 3.40 -11.33 5.17
N GLU A 59 4.63 -11.84 5.01
CA GLU A 59 5.86 -11.09 5.29
C GLU A 59 5.97 -9.87 4.37
N SER A 60 5.73 -10.04 3.07
CA SER A 60 5.78 -8.95 2.10
C SER A 60 4.69 -7.91 2.31
N ILE A 61 3.56 -8.30 2.91
CA ILE A 61 2.46 -7.39 3.25
C ILE A 61 2.79 -6.58 4.51
N LYS A 62 3.45 -7.19 5.50
CA LYS A 62 3.83 -6.55 6.77
C LYS A 62 4.98 -5.56 6.66
N GLU A 63 5.83 -5.68 5.64
CA GLU A 63 6.94 -4.75 5.39
C GLU A 63 6.46 -3.31 5.21
N VAL A 64 5.24 -3.11 4.72
CA VAL A 64 4.70 -1.77 4.46
C VAL A 64 3.67 -1.43 5.53
N PRO A 65 3.96 -0.48 6.44
CA PRO A 65 3.02 -0.04 7.46
C PRO A 65 1.94 0.84 6.81
N ASN A 66 1.03 0.20 6.09
CA ASN A 66 -0.09 0.87 5.45
C ASN A 66 -1.37 0.57 6.22
N ALA A 67 -2.20 1.60 6.37
CA ALA A 67 -3.52 1.45 6.95
C ALA A 67 -4.45 0.57 6.06
N ASN A 68 -4.15 0.45 4.76
CA ASN A 68 -4.79 -0.47 3.82
C ASN A 68 -3.76 -1.45 3.25
N PHE A 69 -4.02 -2.76 3.36
CA PHE A 69 -3.09 -3.79 2.87
C PHE A 69 -2.95 -3.79 1.34
N GLN A 70 -3.93 -3.27 0.58
CA GLN A 70 -3.85 -3.24 -0.89
C GLN A 70 -2.70 -2.40 -1.41
N ASN A 71 -2.33 -1.33 -0.68
CA ASN A 71 -1.13 -0.56 -0.99
C ASN A 71 0.15 -1.41 -0.87
N ALA A 72 0.17 -2.40 0.03
CA ALA A 72 1.30 -3.31 0.16
C ALA A 72 1.39 -4.30 -1.00
N LEU A 73 0.30 -4.51 -1.77
CA LEU A 73 0.30 -5.37 -2.95
C LEU A 73 0.82 -4.64 -4.22
N VAL A 74 0.90 -3.31 -4.19
CA VAL A 74 1.36 -2.49 -5.33
C VAL A 74 2.79 -2.91 -5.70
N GLY A 75 2.98 -3.32 -6.95
CA GLY A 75 4.29 -3.73 -7.47
C GLY A 75 4.81 -5.08 -6.95
N LYS A 76 4.07 -5.79 -6.09
CA LYS A 76 4.47 -7.13 -5.60
C LYS A 76 4.13 -8.25 -6.58
N ALA A 77 3.24 -8.01 -7.56
CA ALA A 77 2.86 -8.97 -8.59
C ALA A 77 2.98 -8.38 -10.01
N ALA A 78 3.69 -9.08 -10.90
CA ALA A 78 3.82 -8.66 -12.29
C ALA A 78 2.48 -8.76 -13.05
N GLY A 79 2.16 -7.72 -13.82
CA GLY A 79 0.93 -7.62 -14.60
C GLY A 79 -0.32 -7.28 -13.78
N VAL A 80 -0.15 -6.86 -12.52
CA VAL A 80 -1.23 -6.38 -11.65
C VAL A 80 -1.01 -4.89 -11.41
N GLN A 81 -1.97 -4.08 -11.87
CA GLN A 81 -1.97 -2.65 -11.63
C GLN A 81 -2.97 -2.35 -10.52
N ILE A 82 -2.49 -1.71 -9.46
CA ILE A 82 -3.31 -1.27 -8.35
C ILE A 82 -3.19 0.25 -8.32
N SER A 83 -4.29 0.94 -8.54
CA SER A 83 -4.36 2.40 -8.46
C SER A 83 -5.30 2.81 -7.34
N GLN A 84 -4.81 3.66 -6.46
CA GLN A 84 -5.63 4.28 -5.43
C GLN A 84 -6.55 5.33 -6.06
N THR A 85 -7.86 5.20 -5.86
CA THR A 85 -8.84 6.13 -6.46
C THR A 85 -8.77 7.51 -5.80
N ASN A 86 -8.53 7.55 -4.48
CA ASN A 86 -8.28 8.79 -3.74
C ASN A 86 -7.54 8.51 -2.42
N GLY A 87 -7.04 9.55 -1.75
CA GLY A 87 -6.29 9.45 -0.50
C GLY A 87 -7.08 9.10 0.77
N LYS A 88 -8.38 8.78 0.67
CA LYS A 88 -9.18 8.38 1.84
C LYS A 88 -8.85 6.95 2.23
N LEU A 89 -8.91 6.67 3.54
CA LEU A 89 -8.66 5.34 4.08
C LEU A 89 -9.70 4.32 3.60
N GLU A 90 -10.97 4.71 3.50
CA GLU A 90 -12.06 3.80 3.08
C GLU A 90 -12.22 3.69 1.57
N ALA A 91 -11.42 4.42 0.79
CA ALA A 91 -11.63 4.49 -0.65
C ALA A 91 -11.28 3.19 -1.36
N GLY A 92 -12.11 2.87 -2.35
CA GLY A 92 -11.87 1.85 -3.36
C GLY A 92 -10.47 1.93 -3.98
N PHE A 93 -9.82 0.78 -4.07
CA PHE A 93 -8.69 0.60 -4.98
C PHE A 93 -9.22 0.03 -6.29
N ASN A 94 -8.79 0.61 -7.39
CA ASN A 94 -9.01 0.00 -8.69
C ASN A 94 -7.86 -0.97 -8.96
N VAL A 95 -8.19 -2.26 -9.08
CA VAL A 95 -7.24 -3.33 -9.38
C VAL A 95 -7.54 -3.82 -10.77
N ASN A 96 -6.55 -3.79 -11.66
CA ASN A 96 -6.65 -4.34 -13.00
C ASN A 96 -5.57 -5.41 -13.18
N ILE A 97 -5.97 -6.60 -13.60
CA ILE A 97 -5.07 -7.72 -13.86
C ILE A 97 -4.95 -7.86 -15.37
N ARG A 98 -3.73 -7.70 -15.90
CA ARG A 98 -3.43 -7.71 -17.35
C ARG A 98 -4.15 -6.63 -18.16
N GLY A 99 -4.42 -5.48 -17.54
CA GLY A 99 -5.04 -4.33 -18.18
C GLY A 99 -6.57 -4.39 -18.16
N SER A 100 -7.20 -3.54 -18.97
CA SER A 100 -8.66 -3.51 -19.09
C SER A 100 -9.14 -4.50 -20.15
N ALA A 101 -9.92 -5.50 -19.73
CA ALA A 101 -10.52 -6.48 -20.63
C ALA A 101 -11.88 -6.03 -21.19
N SER A 102 -12.42 -4.88 -20.76
CA SER A 102 -13.72 -4.39 -21.21
C SER A 102 -13.76 -2.88 -21.37
N ILE A 103 -14.54 -2.42 -22.36
CA ILE A 103 -14.81 -1.00 -22.61
C ILE A 103 -16.08 -0.56 -21.88
N SER A 104 -17.04 -1.47 -21.66
CA SER A 104 -18.37 -1.16 -21.13
C SER A 104 -18.78 -1.94 -19.88
N ALA A 105 -18.09 -3.05 -19.56
CA ALA A 105 -18.34 -3.83 -18.34
C ALA A 105 -17.27 -3.50 -17.28
N GLY A 106 -17.61 -3.72 -16.02
CA GLY A 106 -16.67 -3.52 -14.90
C GLY A 106 -15.38 -4.33 -15.10
N THR A 107 -14.23 -3.70 -14.85
CA THR A 107 -12.90 -4.24 -15.13
C THR A 107 -12.22 -4.84 -13.89
N GLY A 108 -12.84 -4.71 -12.72
CA GLY A 108 -12.29 -5.20 -11.47
C GLY A 108 -12.29 -6.73 -11.39
N PRO A 109 -11.33 -7.33 -10.65
CA PRO A 109 -11.27 -8.76 -10.41
C PRO A 109 -12.34 -9.19 -9.41
N LEU A 110 -12.58 -10.50 -9.36
CA LEU A 110 -13.35 -11.11 -8.27
C LEU A 110 -12.45 -11.26 -7.04
N TYR A 111 -12.86 -10.70 -5.90
CA TYR A 111 -12.21 -10.97 -4.61
C TYR A 111 -12.85 -12.18 -3.94
N VAL A 112 -12.02 -13.07 -3.40
CA VAL A 112 -12.46 -14.25 -2.67
C VAL A 112 -11.73 -14.28 -1.34
N ILE A 113 -12.46 -14.19 -0.24
CA ILE A 113 -11.92 -14.23 1.12
C ILE A 113 -12.29 -15.58 1.71
N ASP A 114 -11.29 -16.40 2.06
CA ASP A 114 -11.48 -17.72 2.66
C ASP A 114 -12.48 -18.63 1.91
N GLY A 115 -12.53 -18.48 0.58
CA GLY A 115 -13.43 -19.25 -0.30
C GLY A 115 -14.80 -18.62 -0.55
N ILE A 116 -15.14 -17.51 0.13
CA ILE A 116 -16.38 -16.77 -0.09
C ILE A 116 -16.11 -15.63 -1.11
N PRO A 117 -16.75 -15.64 -2.29
CA PRO A 117 -16.62 -14.57 -3.26
C PRO A 117 -17.34 -13.31 -2.77
N MET A 118 -16.60 -12.21 -2.70
CA MET A 118 -17.15 -10.89 -2.40
C MET A 118 -17.74 -10.29 -3.66
N ILE A 119 -19.02 -9.96 -3.61
CA ILE A 119 -19.66 -9.15 -4.63
C ILE A 119 -19.36 -7.68 -4.34
N ASN A 120 -18.45 -7.10 -5.12
CA ASN A 120 -18.29 -5.64 -5.20
C ASN A 120 -19.55 -5.06 -5.85
N ARG A 121 -20.64 -4.92 -5.09
CA ARG A 121 -21.72 -4.02 -5.47
C ARG A 121 -21.35 -2.66 -4.91
N ASP A 122 -21.43 -1.64 -5.75
CA ASP A 122 -21.33 -0.25 -5.33
C ASP A 122 -22.49 0.05 -4.38
N GLU A 123 -22.32 -0.28 -3.10
CA GLU A 123 -23.24 0.07 -2.01
C GLU A 123 -23.01 1.53 -1.56
N SER A 124 -22.50 2.39 -2.46
CA SER A 124 -22.23 3.80 -2.20
C SER A 124 -23.24 4.65 -2.93
N THR A 125 -24.08 5.34 -2.17
CA THR A 125 -25.00 6.37 -2.67
C THR A 125 -24.27 7.61 -3.23
N ASN A 126 -22.95 7.70 -3.03
CA ASN A 126 -22.11 8.86 -3.36
C ASN A 126 -21.03 8.58 -4.42
N GLU A 127 -21.27 7.63 -5.34
CA GLU A 127 -20.41 7.34 -6.50
C GLU A 127 -18.97 6.86 -6.17
N ALA A 128 -18.64 6.64 -4.90
CA ALA A 128 -17.33 6.16 -4.48
C ALA A 128 -17.42 4.67 -4.11
N PRO A 129 -16.87 3.74 -4.91
CA PRO A 129 -16.92 2.32 -4.62
C PRO A 129 -16.37 2.01 -3.23
N VAL A 130 -17.21 1.44 -2.36
CA VAL A 130 -16.77 0.93 -1.06
C VAL A 130 -16.03 -0.36 -1.32
N ASN A 131 -14.81 -0.44 -0.81
CA ASN A 131 -13.98 -1.61 -0.97
C ASN A 131 -14.35 -2.67 0.08
N PRO A 132 -14.80 -3.88 -0.30
CA PRO A 132 -15.15 -4.91 0.69
C PRO A 132 -13.97 -5.39 1.52
N LEU A 133 -12.75 -5.03 1.12
CA LEU A 133 -11.51 -5.39 1.80
C LEU A 133 -11.10 -4.39 2.89
N VAL A 134 -11.84 -3.27 3.08
CA VAL A 134 -11.56 -2.30 4.17
C VAL A 134 -11.77 -2.92 5.55
N THR A 135 -12.58 -3.97 5.66
CA THR A 135 -12.80 -4.70 6.92
C THR A 135 -11.64 -5.63 7.29
N LEU A 136 -10.74 -5.93 6.36
CA LEU A 136 -9.62 -6.85 6.58
C LEU A 136 -8.35 -6.09 6.97
N SER A 137 -7.75 -6.48 8.09
CA SER A 137 -6.44 -5.96 8.49
C SER A 137 -5.30 -6.74 7.84
N ALA A 138 -4.20 -6.04 7.51
CA ALA A 138 -2.96 -6.67 7.04
C ALA A 138 -2.40 -7.72 8.02
N SER A 139 -2.68 -7.56 9.33
CA SER A 139 -2.24 -8.49 10.37
C SER A 139 -3.00 -9.83 10.34
N GLU A 140 -4.16 -9.88 9.72
CA GLU A 140 -5.03 -11.07 9.64
C GLU A 140 -4.77 -11.89 8.38
N ILE A 141 -4.13 -11.32 7.36
CA ILE A 141 -3.85 -11.99 6.09
C ILE A 141 -2.67 -12.97 6.23
N GLU A 142 -2.85 -14.21 5.80
CA GLU A 142 -1.81 -15.24 5.67
C GLU A 142 -1.14 -15.20 4.30
N SER A 143 -1.94 -15.14 3.23
CA SER A 143 -1.43 -15.02 1.87
C SER A 143 -2.47 -14.40 0.94
N VAL A 144 -1.98 -13.80 -0.15
CA VAL A 144 -2.79 -13.31 -1.26
C VAL A 144 -2.32 -14.01 -2.53
N GLU A 145 -3.22 -14.74 -3.19
CA GLU A 145 -2.98 -15.40 -4.46
C GLU A 145 -3.77 -14.70 -5.56
N ILE A 146 -3.07 -14.27 -6.61
CA ILE A 146 -3.67 -13.59 -7.76
C ILE A 146 -3.64 -14.54 -8.96
N LEU A 147 -4.82 -15.01 -9.35
CA LEU A 147 -5.04 -15.85 -10.53
C LEU A 147 -5.14 -14.93 -11.75
N LYS A 148 -4.11 -14.95 -12.60
CA LYS A 148 -4.01 -14.07 -13.78
C LYS A 148 -4.44 -14.74 -15.08
N ASP A 149 -4.52 -16.07 -15.08
CA ASP A 149 -4.88 -16.87 -16.26
C ASP A 149 -6.34 -17.29 -16.26
N ALA A 150 -6.89 -17.42 -17.47
CA ALA A 150 -8.26 -17.88 -17.67
C ALA A 150 -8.50 -19.31 -17.15
N SER A 151 -7.51 -20.21 -17.22
CA SER A 151 -7.61 -21.60 -16.73
C SER A 151 -7.87 -21.67 -15.22
N SER A 152 -7.08 -20.93 -14.45
CA SER A 152 -7.18 -20.88 -12.99
C SER A 152 -8.38 -20.05 -12.53
N ALA A 153 -8.71 -18.98 -13.25
CA ALA A 153 -9.87 -18.14 -12.95
C ALA A 153 -11.22 -18.76 -13.36
N ALA A 154 -11.25 -19.66 -14.36
CA ALA A 154 -12.46 -20.32 -14.86
C ALA A 154 -13.21 -21.12 -13.77
N ILE A 155 -12.52 -21.55 -12.71
CA ILE A 155 -13.14 -22.20 -11.55
C ILE A 155 -14.22 -21.31 -10.92
N TYR A 156 -14.03 -19.99 -10.97
CA TYR A 156 -14.97 -18.99 -10.45
C TYR A 156 -15.96 -18.47 -11.52
N GLY A 157 -15.96 -19.08 -12.70
CA GLY A 157 -16.90 -18.78 -13.79
C GLY A 157 -16.66 -17.42 -14.45
N SER A 158 -17.71 -16.88 -15.08
CA SER A 158 -17.66 -15.63 -15.85
C SER A 158 -17.19 -14.42 -15.04
N ARG A 159 -17.41 -14.44 -13.72
CA ARG A 159 -16.97 -13.37 -12.81
C ARG A 159 -15.46 -13.33 -12.60
N GLY A 160 -14.75 -14.44 -12.87
CA GLY A 160 -13.29 -14.50 -12.85
C GLY A 160 -12.62 -14.09 -14.17
N SER A 161 -13.39 -13.65 -15.18
CA SER A 161 -12.83 -13.30 -16.50
C SER A 161 -11.77 -12.18 -16.45
N ASN A 162 -11.90 -11.25 -15.50
CA ASN A 162 -10.92 -10.18 -15.23
C ASN A 162 -9.81 -10.60 -14.24
N GLY A 163 -9.73 -11.89 -13.91
CA GLY A 163 -8.85 -12.44 -12.88
C GLY A 163 -9.51 -12.54 -11.50
N VAL A 164 -8.86 -13.28 -10.60
CA VAL A 164 -9.36 -13.55 -9.24
C VAL A 164 -8.27 -13.27 -8.23
N VAL A 165 -8.61 -12.57 -7.16
CA VAL A 165 -7.73 -12.30 -6.02
C VAL A 165 -8.26 -13.10 -4.83
N LEU A 166 -7.53 -14.15 -4.46
CA LEU A 166 -7.81 -14.98 -3.31
C LEU A 166 -7.04 -14.41 -2.11
N ILE A 167 -7.74 -14.27 -1.00
CA ILE A 167 -7.18 -13.82 0.26
C ILE A 167 -7.45 -14.93 1.26
N THR A 168 -6.37 -15.46 1.82
CA THR A 168 -6.43 -16.47 2.89
C THR A 168 -6.12 -15.77 4.21
N THR A 169 -7.02 -15.87 5.19
CA THR A 169 -6.81 -15.33 6.53
C THR A 169 -6.08 -16.34 7.43
N LYS A 170 -5.42 -15.82 8.47
CA LYS A 170 -4.71 -16.63 9.45
C LYS A 170 -5.70 -17.43 10.29
N THR A 171 -5.52 -18.75 10.26
CA THR A 171 -6.26 -19.68 11.12
C THR A 171 -5.38 -20.24 12.23
N GLY A 172 -6.00 -20.70 13.33
CA GLY A 172 -5.30 -21.29 14.46
C GLY A 172 -4.52 -22.55 14.06
N LYS A 173 -3.21 -22.58 14.36
CA LYS A 173 -2.35 -23.73 14.07
C LYS A 173 -2.26 -24.65 15.30
N LYS A 174 -2.31 -25.97 15.08
CA LYS A 174 -2.09 -26.96 16.15
C LYS A 174 -0.67 -26.79 16.71
N GLY A 175 -0.55 -26.72 18.04
CA GLY A 175 0.73 -26.60 18.71
C GLY A 175 0.70 -25.61 19.86
N LYS A 176 1.87 -25.06 20.20
CA LYS A 176 2.01 -24.09 21.30
C LYS A 176 1.26 -22.80 20.96
N PRO A 177 0.48 -22.23 21.89
CA PRO A 177 -0.19 -20.96 21.68
C PRO A 177 0.85 -19.88 21.40
N ARG A 178 0.60 -19.07 20.36
CA ARG A 178 1.43 -17.92 20.00
C ARG A 178 0.57 -16.68 20.14
N LEU A 179 0.96 -15.81 21.07
CA LEU A 179 0.35 -14.50 21.24
C LEU A 179 1.27 -13.46 20.61
N SER A 180 0.71 -12.64 19.72
CA SER A 180 1.42 -11.50 19.13
C SER A 180 0.63 -10.24 19.39
N PHE A 181 1.32 -9.25 19.97
CA PHE A 181 0.75 -7.94 20.24
C PHE A 181 1.46 -6.90 19.36
N ASN A 182 0.69 -6.03 18.71
CA ASN A 182 1.22 -5.00 17.84
C ASN A 182 0.55 -3.67 18.21
N ILE A 183 1.35 -2.65 18.50
CA ILE A 183 0.92 -1.26 18.64
C ILE A 183 1.58 -0.49 17.51
N SER A 184 0.77 0.27 16.77
CA SER A 184 1.25 1.22 15.78
C SER A 184 0.59 2.59 16.02
N GLN A 185 1.36 3.65 15.78
CA GLN A 185 0.88 5.03 15.82
C GLN A 185 1.45 5.73 14.59
N GLY A 186 0.61 6.52 13.92
CA GLY A 186 0.99 7.27 12.72
C GLY A 186 0.31 8.63 12.70
N PHE A 187 1.00 9.61 12.13
CA PHE A 187 0.47 10.93 11.84
C PHE A 187 0.35 11.08 10.33
N SER A 188 -0.82 11.54 9.86
CA SER A 188 -1.02 11.85 8.44
C SER A 188 -1.05 13.36 8.27
N SER A 189 -0.38 13.86 7.24
CA SER A 189 -0.42 15.28 6.87
C SER A 189 -0.62 15.43 5.36
N PRO A 190 -1.32 16.47 4.89
CA PRO A 190 -1.54 16.68 3.47
C PRO A 190 -0.22 16.88 2.72
N THR A 191 0.09 16.01 1.75
CA THR A 191 1.36 16.04 1.01
C THR A 191 1.31 16.99 -0.19
N ASN A 192 0.17 17.06 -0.90
CA ASN A 192 0.01 17.86 -2.12
C ASN A 192 -0.93 19.05 -1.88
N LYS A 193 -0.38 20.10 -1.27
CA LYS A 193 -1.07 21.38 -1.13
C LYS A 193 -0.87 22.21 -2.40
N VAL A 194 -1.97 22.55 -3.08
CA VAL A 194 -1.92 23.46 -4.24
C VAL A 194 -1.61 24.87 -3.75
N ARG A 195 -0.68 25.59 -4.36
CA ARG A 195 -0.48 26.99 -3.97
C ARG A 195 -1.67 27.81 -4.47
N PHE A 196 -2.49 28.32 -3.55
CA PHE A 196 -3.49 29.34 -3.88
C PHE A 196 -2.86 30.72 -3.83
N LEU A 197 -3.44 31.66 -4.58
CA LEU A 197 -3.08 33.06 -4.52
C LEU A 197 -3.41 33.59 -3.12
N ASN A 198 -2.48 34.33 -2.53
CA ASN A 198 -2.80 35.15 -1.36
C ASN A 198 -3.70 36.33 -1.79
N ALA A 199 -4.30 37.03 -0.81
CA ALA A 199 -5.20 38.14 -1.08
C ALA A 199 -4.62 39.21 -2.01
N LYS A 200 -3.32 39.53 -1.90
CA LYS A 200 -2.65 40.53 -2.75
C LYS A 200 -2.46 40.03 -4.17
N GLU A 201 -1.97 38.81 -4.34
CA GLU A 201 -1.79 38.16 -5.64
C GLU A 201 -3.15 38.02 -6.37
N TYR A 202 -4.23 37.73 -5.63
CA TYR A 202 -5.58 37.63 -6.18
C TYR A 202 -6.12 38.98 -6.66
N VAL A 203 -5.89 40.04 -5.89
CA VAL A 203 -6.24 41.41 -6.25
C VAL A 203 -5.46 41.89 -7.47
N GLU A 204 -4.14 41.65 -7.48
CA GLU A 204 -3.26 41.99 -8.59
C GLU A 204 -3.71 41.32 -9.89
N LEU A 205 -3.95 40.00 -9.84
CA LEU A 205 -4.41 39.23 -11.00
C LEU A 205 -5.72 39.79 -11.59
N LEU A 206 -6.68 40.14 -10.73
CA LEU A 206 -7.97 40.66 -11.20
C LEU A 206 -7.87 42.09 -11.71
N LEU A 207 -7.02 42.94 -11.12
CA LEU A 207 -6.76 44.29 -11.65
C LEU A 207 -6.05 44.22 -13.00
N GLU A 208 -5.07 43.34 -13.16
CA GLU A 208 -4.40 43.09 -14.44
C GLU A 208 -5.38 42.58 -15.49
N ALA A 209 -6.27 41.64 -15.13
CA ALA A 209 -7.34 41.18 -16.00
C ALA A 209 -8.27 42.32 -16.42
N GLY A 210 -8.64 43.22 -15.50
CA GLY A 210 -9.43 44.43 -15.79
C GLY A 210 -8.73 45.39 -16.76
N ARG A 211 -7.43 45.63 -16.56
CA ARG A 211 -6.61 46.46 -17.47
C ARG A 211 -6.53 45.86 -18.87
N ASN A 212 -6.37 44.55 -18.98
CA ASN A 212 -6.30 43.85 -20.26
C ASN A 212 -7.59 43.97 -21.08
N VAL A 213 -8.74 44.15 -20.43
CA VAL A 213 -10.03 44.41 -21.10
C VAL A 213 -10.43 45.89 -21.12
N ASN A 214 -9.53 46.80 -20.71
CA ASN A 214 -9.77 48.25 -20.57
C ASN A 214 -10.96 48.61 -19.65
N ASP A 215 -11.25 47.79 -18.64
CA ASP A 215 -12.31 48.00 -17.64
C ASP A 215 -11.83 47.64 -16.22
N GLU A 216 -10.76 48.32 -15.78
CA GLU A 216 -10.24 48.18 -14.41
C GLU A 216 -11.26 48.67 -13.37
N ASP A 217 -12.05 49.70 -13.71
CA ASP A 217 -13.05 50.28 -12.81
C ASP A 217 -14.14 49.28 -12.42
N PHE A 218 -14.53 48.37 -13.32
CA PHE A 218 -15.46 47.28 -12.99
C PHE A 218 -14.93 46.38 -11.88
N VAL A 219 -13.65 46.01 -11.95
CA VAL A 219 -12.99 45.18 -10.94
C VAL A 219 -12.94 45.90 -9.60
N ILE A 220 -12.56 47.18 -9.60
CA ILE A 220 -12.52 48.02 -8.39
C ILE A 220 -13.91 48.12 -7.73
N ARG A 221 -14.98 48.37 -8.50
CA ARG A 221 -16.36 48.41 -7.98
C ARG A 221 -16.76 47.08 -7.34
N ARG A 222 -16.35 45.96 -7.93
CA ARG A 222 -16.64 44.62 -7.44
C ARG A 222 -15.92 44.34 -6.11
N PHE A 223 -14.64 44.68 -6.01
CA PHE A 223 -13.91 44.54 -4.75
C PHE A 223 -14.47 45.43 -3.63
N ASN A 224 -14.82 46.69 -3.92
CA ASN A 224 -15.46 47.57 -2.94
C ASN A 224 -16.79 47.01 -2.40
N ARG A 225 -17.56 46.30 -3.25
CA ARG A 225 -18.79 45.62 -2.84
C ARG A 225 -18.50 44.41 -1.95
N TYR A 226 -17.50 43.61 -2.31
CA TYR A 226 -17.18 42.36 -1.60
C TYR A 226 -16.39 42.57 -0.32
N SER A 227 -15.66 43.68 -0.21
CA SER A 227 -14.88 44.00 0.99
C SER A 227 -15.74 44.49 2.16
N ASN A 228 -17.07 44.64 1.99
CA ASN A 228 -18.00 44.98 3.07
C ASN A 228 -17.52 46.16 3.93
N ASN A 229 -17.18 47.29 3.29
CA ASN A 229 -16.62 48.51 3.89
C ASN A 229 -15.21 48.39 4.49
N THR A 230 -14.49 47.28 4.28
CA THR A 230 -13.06 47.17 4.57
C THR A 230 -12.24 47.57 3.34
N ASP A 231 -11.02 48.07 3.54
CA ASP A 231 -10.12 48.39 2.43
C ASP A 231 -9.43 47.12 1.92
N TRP A 232 -9.87 46.56 0.80
CA TRP A 232 -9.27 45.35 0.22
C TRP A 232 -7.81 45.52 -0.21
N ARG A 233 -7.32 46.77 -0.36
CA ARG A 233 -5.94 47.05 -0.78
C ARG A 233 -4.90 46.74 0.30
N ASN A 234 -5.32 46.75 1.57
CA ASN A 234 -4.42 46.49 2.68
C ASN A 234 -4.12 44.99 2.87
N GLY A 235 -4.88 44.10 2.20
CA GLY A 235 -4.74 42.64 2.34
C GLY A 235 -5.02 42.13 3.76
N ALA A 236 -5.80 42.86 4.57
CA ALA A 236 -6.09 42.49 5.96
C ALA A 236 -6.89 41.19 6.08
N ILE A 237 -7.61 40.81 5.02
CA ILE A 237 -8.34 39.55 4.93
C ILE A 237 -7.59 38.65 3.94
N ASP A 238 -6.74 37.77 4.48
CA ASP A 238 -6.01 36.76 3.71
C ASP A 238 -6.32 35.38 4.31
N THR A 239 -7.39 34.77 3.80
CA THR A 239 -7.87 33.47 4.30
C THR A 239 -7.15 32.34 3.56
N ASP A 240 -6.31 31.61 4.29
CA ASP A 240 -5.78 30.34 3.80
C ASP A 240 -6.88 29.26 3.86
N TRP A 241 -7.63 29.13 2.77
CA TRP A 241 -8.69 28.14 2.64
C TRP A 241 -8.18 26.70 2.77
N GLN A 242 -6.92 26.41 2.44
CA GLN A 242 -6.38 25.05 2.62
C GLN A 242 -6.21 24.69 4.09
N LYS A 243 -5.86 25.66 4.93
CA LYS A 243 -5.79 25.44 6.36
C LYS A 243 -7.14 25.03 6.95
N TYR A 244 -8.25 25.56 6.43
CA TYR A 244 -9.59 25.20 6.88
C TYR A 244 -10.08 23.87 6.31
N ILE A 245 -9.72 23.53 5.08
CA ILE A 245 -10.15 22.27 4.43
C ILE A 245 -9.42 21.06 5.02
N PHE A 246 -8.17 21.21 5.43
CA PHE A 246 -7.33 20.11 5.93
C PHE A 246 -7.15 20.11 7.47
N GLN A 247 -8.05 20.78 8.18
CA GLN A 247 -8.07 20.80 9.66
C GLN A 247 -8.66 19.52 10.25
#